data_AF-A0A3M1KYC2-F1
#
_entry.id   AF-A0A3M1KYC2-F1
#
_cell.length_a   1.000
_cell.length_b   1.000
_cell.length_c   1.000
_cell.angle_alpha   90.00
_cell.angle_beta   90.00
_cell.angle_gamma   90.00
#
_symmetry.space_group_name_H-M   'P 1'
#
loop_
_entity.id
_entity.type
_entity.pdbx_description
1 polymer ?
#
loop_
_entity_poly.entity_id
_entity_poly.type
_entity_poly.pdbx_seq_one_letter_code
_entity_poly.pdbx_strand_id
1 'polypeptide(L)'
;RIDLRVQNTKGLPLLLKQGLPEVSKAMEAREGRFYESMVKGLTFKVEIGALPQMYQGSLLAEYPHPSVERVPGSENYHYTVGLYQTYHSAEELRKDLASKGLEGARVIPYLDGRRLMPDEILSWSREFPDLLNLQQ
;
A
#
# COMPACT_ATOMS: atom_id res chain seq x y z
N ARG A 1 0.33 -19.63 -11.81
CA ARG A 1 -1.04 -19.12 -11.58
C ARG A 1 -1.48 -19.70 -10.25
N ILE A 2 -1.69 -18.88 -9.22
CA ILE A 2 -2.11 -19.36 -7.90
C ILE A 2 -3.34 -18.56 -7.51
N ASP A 3 -4.49 -19.19 -7.64
CA ASP A 3 -5.75 -18.73 -7.05
C ASP A 3 -5.71 -19.04 -5.55
N LEU A 4 -5.85 -18.01 -4.72
CA LEU A 4 -5.94 -18.19 -3.27
C LEU A 4 -7.28 -17.64 -2.78
N ARG A 5 -8.31 -18.50 -2.80
CA ARG A 5 -9.53 -18.30 -2.01
C ARG A 5 -9.25 -18.81 -0.60
N VAL A 6 -9.07 -17.89 0.34
CA VAL A 6 -9.01 -18.25 1.77
C VAL A 6 -10.32 -17.81 2.41
N GLN A 7 -11.27 -18.74 2.45
CA GLN A 7 -12.36 -18.67 3.40
C GLN A 7 -11.91 -19.33 4.70
N ASN A 8 -12.14 -18.63 5.79
CA ASN A 8 -12.19 -19.22 7.11
C ASN A 8 -13.31 -20.28 7.13
N THR A 9 -12.92 -21.55 6.98
CA THR A 9 -13.57 -22.67 7.65
C THR A 9 -12.48 -23.42 8.42
N LYS A 10 -12.37 -23.08 9.70
CA LYS A 10 -11.64 -23.78 10.77
C LYS A 10 -11.12 -25.17 10.39
N GLY A 11 -9.78 -25.34 10.34
CA GLY A 11 -9.14 -26.64 10.54
C GLY A 11 -8.22 -27.18 9.43
N LEU A 12 -7.41 -26.36 8.76
CA LEU A 12 -6.33 -26.87 7.89
C LEU A 12 -4.96 -26.30 8.31
N PRO A 13 -3.92 -27.14 8.49
CA PRO A 13 -2.56 -26.65 8.71
C PRO A 13 -2.04 -26.13 7.36
N LEU A 14 -2.07 -24.81 7.17
CA LEU A 14 -1.47 -24.17 6.01
C LEU A 14 0.05 -24.32 6.09
N LEU A 15 0.60 -25.31 5.37
CA LEU A 15 2.04 -25.38 5.12
C LEU A 15 2.41 -24.27 4.13
N LEU A 16 2.66 -23.08 4.67
CA LEU A 16 3.33 -21.98 3.99
C LEU A 16 4.76 -22.40 3.66
N LYS A 17 4.97 -22.98 2.47
CA LYS A 17 6.30 -22.99 1.84
C LYS A 17 6.55 -21.62 1.23
N GLN A 18 6.75 -20.63 2.08
CA GLN A 18 7.36 -19.37 1.65
C GLN A 18 8.87 -19.51 1.85
N GLY A 19 9.63 -19.23 0.79
CA GLY A 19 11.02 -18.82 0.93
C GLY A 19 11.08 -17.42 1.55
N LEU A 20 10.54 -17.27 2.76
CA LEU A 20 10.78 -16.11 3.60
C LEU A 20 12.28 -16.06 3.84
N PRO A 21 12.95 -14.90 3.73
CA PRO A 21 14.26 -14.77 4.38
C PRO A 21 14.09 -15.19 5.85
N GLU A 22 15.02 -15.96 6.40
CA GLU A 22 15.01 -16.35 7.81
C GLU A 22 15.18 -15.08 8.68
N VAL A 23 14.05 -14.42 8.93
CA VAL A 23 13.98 -13.27 9.83
C VAL A 23 13.75 -13.84 11.21
N SER A 24 14.65 -13.54 12.16
CA SER A 24 14.45 -13.96 13.54
C SER A 24 13.12 -13.38 14.07
N LYS A 25 12.40 -14.13 14.93
CA LYS A 25 11.14 -13.65 15.55
C LYS A 25 11.28 -12.28 16.23
N ALA A 26 12.48 -11.97 16.74
CA ALA A 26 12.80 -10.67 17.32
C ALA A 26 12.91 -9.56 16.27
N MET A 27 13.47 -9.85 15.10
CA MET A 27 13.54 -8.95 13.96
C MET A 27 12.15 -8.73 13.36
N GLU A 28 11.36 -9.80 13.17
CA GLU A 28 9.96 -9.70 12.72
C GLU A 28 9.12 -8.81 13.64
N ALA A 29 9.20 -9.02 14.96
CA ALA A 29 8.47 -8.22 15.94
C ALA A 29 8.95 -6.76 16.01
N ARG A 30 10.23 -6.49 15.72
CA ARG A 30 10.78 -5.13 15.69
C ARG A 30 10.34 -4.37 14.44
N GLU A 31 10.45 -5.01 13.27
CA GLU A 31 10.01 -4.43 12.00
C GLU A 31 8.49 -4.19 11.99
N GLY A 32 7.70 -5.10 12.55
CA GLY A 32 6.25 -4.92 12.70
C GLY A 32 5.88 -3.69 13.53
N ARG A 33 6.47 -3.53 14.73
CA ARG A 33 6.23 -2.34 15.58
C ARG A 33 6.71 -1.05 14.94
N PHE A 34 7.84 -1.10 14.23
CA PHE A 34 8.36 0.06 13.50
C PHE A 34 7.39 0.47 12.38
N TYR A 35 6.92 -0.48 11.59
CA TYR A 35 5.92 -0.23 10.55
C TYR A 35 4.62 0.34 11.11
N GLU A 36 4.09 -0.25 12.20
CA GLU A 36 2.91 0.28 12.91
C GLU A 36 3.10 1.74 13.33
N SER A 37 4.29 2.10 13.80
CA SER A 37 4.60 3.49 14.16
C SER A 37 4.65 4.44 12.95
N MET A 38 5.14 3.96 11.80
CA MET A 38 5.25 4.76 10.58
C MET A 38 3.91 5.02 9.90
N VAL A 39 2.96 4.10 10.03
CA VAL A 39 1.63 4.20 9.39
C VAL A 39 0.57 4.87 10.27
N LYS A 40 0.92 5.19 11.51
CA LYS A 40 0.01 5.85 12.47
C LYS A 40 -0.33 7.26 12.00
N GLY A 41 -1.60 7.62 12.08
CA GLY A 41 -2.14 8.88 11.59
C GLY A 41 -2.28 8.89 10.07
N LEU A 42 -2.35 10.11 9.51
CA LEU A 42 -2.45 10.30 8.06
C LEU A 42 -1.10 10.02 7.38
N THR A 43 -1.14 9.14 6.39
CA THR A 43 0.00 8.86 5.51
C THR A 43 -0.44 8.75 4.06
N PHE A 44 0.52 8.78 3.15
CA PHE A 44 0.31 8.77 1.71
C PHE A 44 1.24 7.75 1.06
N LYS A 45 0.70 7.00 0.10
CA LYS A 45 1.48 6.13 -0.79
C LYS A 45 1.18 6.48 -2.23
N VAL A 46 2.04 6.07 -3.17
CA VAL A 46 1.79 6.26 -4.59
C VAL A 46 1.39 4.94 -5.22
N GLU A 47 0.16 4.84 -5.72
CA GLU A 47 -0.29 3.71 -6.51
C GLU A 47 0.24 3.82 -7.93
N ILE A 48 0.95 2.79 -8.39
CA ILE A 48 1.53 2.72 -9.74
C ILE A 48 0.73 1.84 -10.68
N GLY A 49 -0.25 1.10 -10.16
CA GLY A 49 -1.15 0.28 -10.97
C GLY A 49 -2.15 -0.53 -10.18
N ALA A 50 -3.22 -0.93 -10.86
CA ALA A 50 -4.21 -1.88 -10.37
C ALA A 50 -4.39 -2.98 -11.43
N LEU A 51 -4.11 -4.24 -11.07
CA LEU A 51 -4.11 -5.36 -12.02
C LEU A 51 -4.95 -6.53 -11.49
N PRO A 52 -5.70 -7.25 -12.34
CA PRO A 52 -6.52 -8.39 -11.93
C PRO A 52 -5.68 -9.61 -11.52
N GLN A 53 -4.39 -9.61 -11.86
CA GLN A 53 -3.44 -10.69 -11.57
C GLN A 53 -2.20 -10.15 -10.86
N MET A 54 -1.51 -11.03 -10.13
CA MET A 54 -0.24 -10.67 -9.50
C MET A 54 0.78 -10.20 -10.53
N TYR A 55 1.29 -8.98 -10.35
CA TYR A 55 2.46 -8.46 -11.05
C TYR A 55 3.69 -9.28 -10.69
N GLN A 56 4.43 -9.73 -11.71
CA GLN A 56 5.64 -10.57 -11.56
C GLN A 56 6.93 -9.83 -11.90
N GLY A 57 6.86 -8.54 -12.24
CA GLY A 57 8.04 -7.73 -12.57
C GLY A 57 8.78 -7.22 -11.34
N SER A 58 10.00 -6.72 -11.56
CA SER A 58 10.87 -6.20 -10.51
C SER A 58 10.62 -4.73 -10.12
N LEU A 59 9.77 -4.01 -10.88
CA LEU A 59 9.58 -2.56 -10.73
C LEU A 59 9.28 -2.15 -9.28
N LEU A 60 8.49 -2.93 -8.54
CA LEU A 60 8.16 -2.63 -7.14
C LEU A 60 9.39 -2.65 -6.22
N ALA A 61 10.36 -3.51 -6.50
CA ALA A 61 11.56 -3.64 -5.68
C ALA A 61 12.53 -2.45 -5.85
N GLU A 62 12.34 -1.63 -6.89
CA GLU A 62 13.16 -0.44 -7.15
C GLU A 62 12.75 0.76 -6.28
N TYR A 63 11.60 0.68 -5.59
CA TYR A 63 11.06 1.76 -4.76
C TYR A 63 10.97 1.36 -3.29
N PRO A 64 11.09 2.32 -2.36
CA PRO A 64 10.97 2.04 -0.94
C PRO A 64 9.54 1.65 -0.56
N HIS A 65 9.41 0.81 0.46
CA HIS A 65 8.12 0.39 1.05
C HIS A 65 7.07 -0.09 0.03
N PRO A 66 7.41 -1.04 -0.87
CA PRO A 66 6.42 -1.57 -1.80
C PRO A 66 5.32 -2.30 -1.03
N SER A 67 4.07 -2.04 -1.37
CA SER A 67 2.92 -2.76 -0.82
C SER A 67 1.92 -3.18 -1.88
N VAL A 68 1.34 -4.36 -1.67
CA VAL A 68 0.27 -4.91 -2.50
C VAL A 68 -0.93 -5.14 -1.61
N GLU A 69 -2.07 -4.61 -2.01
CA GLU A 69 -3.31 -4.76 -1.26
C GLU A 69 -4.46 -5.12 -2.18
N ARG A 70 -5.51 -5.71 -1.60
CA ARG A 70 -6.76 -5.98 -2.29
C ARG A 70 -7.83 -5.12 -1.63
N VAL A 71 -8.35 -4.16 -2.38
CA VAL A 71 -9.40 -3.26 -1.91
C VAL A 71 -10.72 -4.03 -1.87
N PRO A 72 -11.52 -3.94 -0.78
CA PRO A 72 -12.83 -4.56 -0.72
C PRO A 72 -13.71 -4.14 -1.91
N GLY A 73 -14.29 -5.12 -2.62
CA GLY A 73 -15.10 -4.87 -3.82
C GLY A 73 -14.31 -4.67 -5.11
N SER A 74 -12.97 -4.62 -5.07
CA SER A 74 -12.11 -4.61 -6.26
C SER A 74 -11.69 -6.03 -6.63
N GLU A 75 -11.76 -6.37 -7.92
CA GLU A 75 -11.17 -7.59 -8.45
C GLU A 75 -9.64 -7.47 -8.63
N ASN A 76 -9.12 -6.24 -8.55
CA ASN A 76 -7.72 -5.92 -8.81
C ASN A 76 -6.87 -5.90 -7.54
N TYR A 77 -5.61 -6.29 -7.70
CA TYR A 77 -4.53 -6.00 -6.78
C TYR A 77 -4.03 -4.58 -7.03
N HIS A 78 -3.94 -3.80 -5.97
CA HIS A 78 -3.45 -2.44 -6.00
C HIS A 78 -2.00 -2.41 -5.55
N TYR A 79 -1.15 -1.82 -6.39
CA TYR A 79 0.29 -1.78 -6.24
C TYR A 79 0.72 -0.38 -5.84
N THR A 80 1.29 -0.25 -4.65
CA THR A 80 1.71 1.03 -4.09
C THR A 80 3.18 1.01 -3.70
N VAL A 81 3.81 2.17 -3.77
CA VAL A 81 5.20 2.39 -3.38
C VAL A 81 5.31 3.67 -2.56
N GLY A 82 6.35 3.72 -1.73
CA GLY A 82 6.58 4.81 -0.79
C GLY A 82 5.63 4.80 0.40
N LEU A 83 6.01 5.55 1.43
CA LEU A 83 5.20 5.82 2.61
C LEU A 83 5.61 7.20 3.13
N TYR A 84 4.70 8.16 3.05
CA TYR A 84 4.98 9.57 3.33
C TYR A 84 3.97 10.15 4.30
N GLN A 85 4.40 11.12 5.11
CA GLN A 85 3.53 11.79 6.09
C GLN A 85 2.85 13.03 5.51
N THR A 86 3.23 13.47 4.31
CA THR A 86 2.62 14.62 3.62
C THR A 86 2.26 14.26 2.18
N TYR A 87 1.20 14.90 1.67
CA TYR A 87 0.81 14.81 0.28
C TYR A 87 1.93 15.26 -0.65
N HIS A 88 2.60 16.36 -0.30
CA HIS A 88 3.64 16.96 -1.14
C HIS A 88 4.78 15.97 -1.45
N SER A 89 5.30 15.28 -0.43
CA SER A 89 6.37 14.29 -0.63
C SER A 89 5.92 13.10 -1.49
N ALA A 90 4.66 12.65 -1.34
CA ALA A 90 4.11 11.61 -2.20
C ALA A 90 3.90 12.10 -3.65
N GLU A 91 3.52 13.37 -3.83
CA GLU A 91 3.37 13.99 -5.14
C GLU A 91 4.70 14.17 -5.87
N GLU A 92 5.79 14.45 -5.16
CA GLU A 92 7.14 14.44 -5.74
C GLU A 92 7.50 13.07 -6.32
N LEU A 93 7.25 11.98 -5.57
CA LEU A 93 7.43 10.63 -6.08
C LEU A 93 6.51 10.35 -7.29
N ARG A 94 5.24 10.76 -7.23
CA ARG A 94 4.30 10.59 -8.34
C ARG A 94 4.78 11.28 -9.62
N LYS A 95 5.32 12.50 -9.51
CA LYS A 95 5.91 13.26 -10.63
C LYS A 95 7.16 12.57 -11.19
N ASP A 96 8.05 12.07 -10.32
CA ASP A 96 9.22 11.30 -10.75
C ASP A 96 8.80 10.03 -11.51
N LEU A 97 7.84 9.27 -10.98
CA LEU A 97 7.26 8.09 -11.63
C LEU A 97 6.65 8.43 -13.00
N ALA A 98 5.89 9.52 -13.08
CA ALA A 98 5.32 10.00 -14.35
C ALA A 98 6.42 10.33 -15.37
N SER A 99 7.51 10.99 -14.95
CA SER A 99 8.66 11.29 -15.83
C SER A 99 9.37 10.03 -16.36
N LYS A 100 9.22 8.90 -15.66
CA LYS A 100 9.73 7.57 -16.04
C LYS A 100 8.73 6.74 -16.85
N GLY A 101 7.60 7.33 -17.27
CA GLY A 101 6.58 6.69 -18.09
C GLY A 101 5.43 6.04 -17.33
N LEU A 102 5.34 6.22 -16.00
CA LEU A 102 4.21 5.74 -15.18
C LEU A 102 3.19 6.86 -14.99
N GLU A 103 2.65 7.38 -16.09
CA GLU A 103 1.73 8.53 -16.09
C GLU A 103 0.43 8.27 -15.30
N GLY A 104 0.03 7.01 -15.16
CA GLY A 104 -1.13 6.58 -14.38
C GLY A 104 -0.92 6.52 -12.86
N ALA A 105 0.26 6.93 -12.36
CA ALA A 105 0.55 6.93 -10.93
C ALA A 105 -0.33 7.93 -10.17
N ARG A 106 -0.84 7.54 -8.99
CA ARG A 106 -1.76 8.34 -8.17
C ARG A 106 -1.37 8.34 -6.71
N VAL A 107 -1.48 9.49 -6.04
CA VAL A 107 -1.31 9.58 -4.58
C VAL A 107 -2.58 9.06 -3.90
N ILE A 108 -2.40 8.14 -2.95
CA ILE A 108 -3.49 7.49 -2.20
C ILE A 108 -3.29 7.76 -0.70
N PRO A 109 -4.29 8.31 0.00
CA PRO A 109 -4.24 8.51 1.44
C PRO A 109 -4.56 7.24 2.23
N TYR A 110 -3.91 7.12 3.38
CA TYR A 110 -4.10 6.07 4.39
C TYR A 110 -4.26 6.72 5.77
N LEU A 111 -5.11 6.16 6.60
CA LEU A 111 -5.27 6.53 8.00
C LEU A 111 -5.01 5.31 8.88
N ASP A 112 -4.00 5.38 9.75
CA ASP A 112 -3.58 4.26 10.59
C ASP A 112 -3.32 2.98 9.79
N GLY A 113 -2.67 3.13 8.62
CA GLY A 113 -2.38 2.04 7.70
C GLY A 113 -3.57 1.53 6.87
N ARG A 114 -4.79 2.06 7.06
CA ARG A 114 -5.98 1.73 6.26
C ARG A 114 -6.16 2.71 5.12
N ARG A 115 -6.29 2.21 3.88
CA ARG A 115 -6.60 3.03 2.70
C ARG A 115 -7.91 3.78 2.92
N LEU A 116 -7.92 5.09 2.67
CA LEU A 116 -9.15 5.89 2.67
C LEU A 116 -9.82 5.83 1.29
N MET A 117 -11.13 5.60 1.29
CA MET A 117 -11.96 5.64 0.09
C MET A 117 -12.37 7.09 -0.25
N PRO A 118 -12.73 7.39 -1.51
CA PRO A 118 -13.07 8.76 -1.92
C PRO A 118 -14.15 9.45 -1.09
N ASP A 119 -15.15 8.70 -0.62
CA ASP A 119 -16.23 9.15 0.26
C ASP A 119 -15.74 9.48 1.68
N GLU A 120 -14.68 8.82 2.14
CA GLU A 120 -14.09 9.05 3.46
C GLU A 120 -13.19 10.30 3.48
N ILE A 121 -12.51 10.62 2.36
CA ILE A 121 -11.56 11.75 2.25
C ILE A 121 -12.19 13.06 2.72
N LEU A 122 -13.40 13.37 2.26
CA LEU A 122 -14.10 14.61 2.64
C LEU A 122 -14.44 14.64 4.14
N SER A 123 -14.81 13.49 4.71
CA SER A 123 -15.15 13.38 6.13
C SER A 123 -13.96 13.68 7.03
N TRP A 124 -12.76 13.27 6.61
CA TRP A 124 -11.52 13.46 7.37
C TRP A 124 -10.80 14.77 7.05
N SER A 125 -11.15 15.47 5.98
CA SER A 125 -10.48 16.70 5.53
C SER A 125 -10.45 17.85 6.56
N ARG A 126 -11.39 17.86 7.51
CA ARG A 126 -11.43 18.84 8.61
C ARG A 126 -10.30 18.63 9.62
N GLU A 127 -10.01 17.36 9.93
CA GLU A 127 -8.96 16.97 10.87
C GLU A 127 -7.60 16.89 10.16
N PHE A 128 -7.62 16.52 8.89
CA PHE A 128 -6.45 16.34 8.04
C PHE A 128 -6.55 17.20 6.77
N PRO A 129 -6.22 18.51 6.83
CA PRO A 129 -6.36 19.42 5.70
C PRO A 129 -5.54 19.02 4.46
N ASP A 130 -4.47 18.24 4.65
CA ASP A 130 -3.59 17.76 3.58
C ASP A 130 -4.33 16.84 2.58
N LEU A 131 -5.45 16.26 3.00
CA LEU A 131 -6.37 15.50 2.13
C LEU A 131 -7.01 16.36 1.03
N LEU A 132 -7.13 17.68 1.23
CA LEU A 132 -7.70 18.58 0.23
C LEU A 132 -6.81 18.72 -1.02
N ASN A 133 -5.51 18.42 -0.88
CA ASN A 133 -4.58 18.46 -2.01
C ASN A 133 -4.82 17.34 -3.02
N LEU A 134 -5.58 16.30 -2.66
CA LEU A 134 -5.97 15.22 -3.58
C LEU A 134 -7.03 15.63 -4.61
N GLN A 135 -7.65 16.81 -4.44
CA GLN A 135 -8.71 17.31 -5.32
C GLN A 135 -8.23 18.36 -6.35
N GLN A 136 -6.92 18.65 -6.39
CA GLN A 136 -6.32 19.66 -7.26
C GLN A 136 -5.99 19.14 -8.66
#